data_AF-A0A3S8SC37-F1
#
_entry.id   AF-A0A3S8SC37-F1
#
_cell.length_a   1.000
_cell.length_b   1.000
_cell.length_c   1.000
_cell.angle_alpha   90.00
_cell.angle_beta   90.00
_cell.angle_gamma   90.00
#
_symmetry.space_group_name_H-M   'P 1'
#
loop_
_entity.id
_entity.type
_entity.pdbx_description
1 polymer ?
#
loop_
_entity_poly.entity_id
_entity_poly.type
_entity_poly.pdbx_seq_one_letter_code
_entity_poly.pdbx_strand_id
1 'polypeptide(L)'
;MLLVAIGILGVKMGNYSTPIAVAFQKAVGEWGYVLVIAGMLISILGVAFASSFNTPALIASLATEHSMLPSWIGKKNKHDAAWVAILFSAVISSILITQSYPFLVSCIVLASFVQYVSFILAVIKFKHTNEFPNHGFKLPGGYTIPILALMISCYMVTNFTWKTILVGVVVGVLAAVTYFFIEKDEKAEQKHQQYLAKMRKK
;
A
#
# COMPACT_ATOMS: atom_id res chain seq x y z
N MET A 1 -8.06 -7.47 19.18
CA MET A 1 -7.92 -6.20 19.93
C MET A 1 -9.19 -5.36 19.89
N LEU A 2 -9.76 -5.08 18.71
CA LEU A 2 -10.99 -4.28 18.60
C LEU A 2 -12.17 -4.86 19.40
N LEU A 3 -12.40 -6.17 19.33
CA LEU A 3 -13.45 -6.87 20.10
C LEU A 3 -13.31 -6.71 21.63
N VAL A 4 -12.06 -6.76 22.13
CA VAL A 4 -11.78 -6.60 23.57
C VAL A 4 -12.01 -5.16 24.01
N ALA A 5 -11.59 -4.19 23.21
CA ALA A 5 -11.82 -2.78 23.48
C ALA A 5 -13.32 -2.41 23.39
N ILE A 6 -14.07 -3.00 22.46
CA ILE A 6 -15.53 -2.86 22.37
C ILE A 6 -16.20 -3.47 23.62
N GLY A 7 -15.72 -4.61 24.10
CA GLY A 7 -16.21 -5.23 25.33
C GLY A 7 -16.01 -4.38 26.59
N ILE A 8 -14.94 -3.58 26.66
CA ILE A 8 -14.60 -2.76 27.83
C ILE A 8 -15.20 -1.34 27.74
N LEU A 9 -15.19 -0.70 26.56
CA LEU A 9 -15.67 0.68 26.37
C LEU A 9 -17.12 0.79 25.93
N GLY A 10 -17.71 -0.27 25.39
CA GLY A 10 -19.02 -0.25 24.75
C GLY A 10 -19.12 0.81 23.66
N VAL A 11 -20.33 1.36 23.48
CA VAL A 11 -20.68 2.33 22.41
C VAL A 11 -19.92 3.67 22.53
N LYS A 12 -19.28 3.95 23.67
CA LYS A 12 -18.51 5.19 23.90
C LYS A 12 -17.13 5.19 23.23
N MET A 13 -16.74 4.10 22.57
CA MET A 13 -15.45 3.95 21.88
C MET A 13 -15.26 4.94 20.72
N GLY A 14 -16.35 5.35 20.05
CA GLY A 14 -16.29 6.28 18.92
C GLY A 14 -15.91 7.73 19.27
N ASN A 15 -15.91 8.10 20.56
CA ASN A 15 -15.59 9.45 21.02
C ASN A 15 -14.12 9.65 21.42
N TYR A 16 -13.32 8.58 21.45
CA TYR A 16 -11.92 8.65 21.89
C TYR A 16 -10.97 8.46 20.70
N SER A 17 -10.02 9.38 20.53
CA SER A 17 -8.96 9.28 19.50
C SER A 17 -7.96 8.15 19.78
N THR A 18 -7.86 7.67 21.03
CA THR A 18 -6.97 6.58 21.47
C THR A 18 -7.74 5.49 22.21
N PRO A 19 -8.71 4.83 21.55
CA PRO A 19 -9.68 3.97 22.23
C PRO A 19 -9.05 2.74 22.91
N ILE A 20 -7.91 2.26 22.40
CA ILE A 20 -7.16 1.13 22.98
C ILE A 20 -6.47 1.54 24.29
N ALA A 21 -5.86 2.73 24.34
CA ALA A 21 -5.22 3.23 25.56
C ALA A 21 -6.26 3.42 26.67
N VAL A 22 -7.40 4.05 26.34
CA VAL A 22 -8.50 4.29 27.28
C VAL A 22 -9.16 2.98 27.73
N ALA A 23 -9.24 1.97 26.86
CA ALA A 23 -9.67 0.61 27.25
C ALA A 23 -8.75 0.00 28.29
N PHE A 24 -7.43 0.13 28.08
CA PHE A 24 -6.45 -0.41 29.01
C PHE A 24 -6.40 0.37 30.33
N GLN A 25 -6.62 1.70 30.28
CA GLN A 25 -6.77 2.53 31.48
C GLN A 25 -7.90 2.03 32.37
N LYS A 26 -9.06 1.72 31.78
CA LYS A 26 -10.22 1.21 32.54
C LYS A 26 -10.03 -0.21 33.04
N ALA A 27 -9.24 -1.04 32.36
CA ALA A 27 -9.03 -2.44 32.73
C ALA A 27 -7.92 -2.64 33.78
N VAL A 28 -6.80 -1.90 33.67
CA VAL A 28 -5.57 -2.14 34.44
C VAL A 28 -5.16 -0.92 35.29
N GLY A 29 -5.79 0.24 35.08
CA GLY A 29 -5.45 1.50 35.75
C GLY A 29 -4.53 2.40 34.93
N GLU A 30 -4.19 3.58 35.48
CA GLU A 30 -3.41 4.61 34.77
C GLU A 30 -2.02 4.15 34.31
N TRP A 31 -1.40 3.24 35.05
CA TRP A 31 -0.09 2.68 34.68
C TRP A 31 -0.14 1.90 33.35
N GLY A 32 -1.26 1.20 33.09
CA GLY A 32 -1.50 0.50 31.83
C GLY A 32 -1.68 1.43 30.64
N TYR A 33 -2.25 2.63 30.85
CA TYR A 33 -2.40 3.65 29.81
C TYR A 33 -1.05 4.13 29.29
N VAL A 34 -0.12 4.44 30.20
CA VAL A 34 1.22 4.94 29.85
C VAL A 34 2.02 3.91 29.05
N LEU A 35 2.00 2.65 29.48
CA LEU A 35 2.70 1.56 28.79
C LEU A 35 2.18 1.37 27.36
N VAL A 36 0.85 1.36 27.18
CA VAL A 36 0.24 1.21 25.86
C VAL A 36 0.55 2.40 24.96
N ILE A 37 0.54 3.63 25.47
CA ILE A 37 0.94 4.81 24.70
C ILE A 37 2.41 4.74 24.28
N ALA A 38 3.31 4.38 25.19
CA ALA A 38 4.73 4.23 24.87
C ALA A 38 4.93 3.20 23.75
N GLY A 39 4.26 2.05 23.84
CA GLY A 39 4.30 1.01 22.80
C GLY A 39 3.73 1.48 21.46
N MET A 40 2.60 2.19 21.47
CA MET A 40 2.00 2.74 20.24
C MET A 40 2.92 3.78 19.58
N LEU A 41 3.56 4.66 20.35
CA LEU A 41 4.51 5.64 19.83
C LEU A 41 5.71 4.95 19.17
N ILE A 42 6.31 3.97 19.84
CA ILE A 42 7.43 3.20 19.28
C ILE A 42 7.02 2.49 17.98
N SER A 43 5.82 1.90 17.95
CA SER A 43 5.30 1.22 16.76
C SER A 43 5.07 2.18 15.58
N ILE A 44 4.43 3.32 15.82
CA ILE A 44 4.16 4.34 14.80
C ILE A 44 5.47 4.93 14.26
N LEU A 45 6.45 5.20 15.14
CA LEU A 45 7.77 5.66 14.74
C LEU A 45 8.47 4.61 13.86
N GLY A 46 8.44 3.33 14.26
CA GLY A 46 9.02 2.24 13.47
C GLY A 46 8.44 2.17 12.05
N VAL A 47 7.12 2.27 11.91
CA VAL A 47 6.47 2.30 10.59
C VAL A 47 6.87 3.54 9.80
N ALA A 48 6.91 4.72 10.42
CA ALA A 48 7.30 5.97 9.76
C ALA A 48 8.74 5.91 9.23
N PHE A 49 9.68 5.36 10.02
CA PHE A 49 11.05 5.13 9.59
C PHE A 49 11.13 4.15 8.43
N ALA A 50 10.47 2.98 8.51
CA ALA A 50 10.48 1.99 7.44
C ALA A 50 9.87 2.54 6.14
N SER A 51 8.74 3.26 6.23
CA SER A 51 8.07 3.85 5.05
C SER A 51 8.90 4.93 4.38
N SER A 52 9.72 5.65 5.15
CA SER A 52 10.61 6.70 4.62
C SER A 52 11.71 6.15 3.71
N PHE A 53 12.15 4.90 3.94
CA PHE A 53 13.11 4.23 3.06
C PHE A 53 12.43 3.45 1.93
N ASN A 54 11.29 2.81 2.22
CA ASN A 54 10.58 2.00 1.23
C ASN A 54 10.01 2.86 0.08
N THR A 55 9.41 4.02 0.39
CA THR A 55 8.72 4.84 -0.63
C THR A 55 9.69 5.35 -1.71
N PRO A 56 10.85 5.95 -1.38
CA PRO A 56 11.79 6.41 -2.39
C PRO A 56 12.45 5.26 -3.15
N ALA A 57 12.71 4.12 -2.49
CA ALA A 57 13.25 2.93 -3.13
C ALA A 57 12.28 2.36 -4.18
N LEU A 58 10.98 2.32 -3.86
CA LEU A 58 9.94 1.91 -4.81
C LEU A 58 9.89 2.86 -6.02
N ILE A 59 9.85 4.18 -5.80
CA ILE A 59 9.84 5.17 -6.89
C ILE A 59 11.10 5.03 -7.77
N ALA A 60 12.26 4.83 -7.17
CA ALA A 60 13.52 4.61 -7.90
C ALA A 60 13.49 3.34 -8.75
N SER A 61 12.95 2.24 -8.20
CA SER A 61 12.80 0.98 -8.92
C SER A 61 11.83 1.10 -10.10
N LEU A 62 10.72 1.84 -9.94
CA LEU A 62 9.76 2.11 -11.01
C LEU A 62 10.39 2.92 -12.15
N ALA A 63 11.25 3.88 -11.82
CA ALA A 63 11.95 4.70 -12.82
C ALA A 63 13.11 3.96 -13.52
N THR A 64 13.76 3.00 -12.84
CA THR A 64 14.99 2.36 -13.36
C THR A 64 14.72 1.00 -14.02
N GLU A 65 13.88 0.15 -13.42
CA GLU A 65 13.66 -1.24 -13.86
C GLU A 65 12.44 -1.39 -14.76
N HIS A 66 11.40 -0.58 -14.53
CA HIS A 66 10.15 -0.67 -15.27
C HIS A 66 10.00 0.41 -16.34
N SER A 67 10.96 1.33 -16.49
CA SER A 67 10.88 2.54 -17.33
C SER A 67 9.53 3.28 -17.18
N MET A 68 8.87 3.16 -16.03
CA MET A 68 7.50 3.63 -15.78
C MET A 68 7.44 5.06 -15.25
N LEU A 69 8.56 5.79 -15.25
CA LEU A 69 8.65 7.21 -14.90
C LEU A 69 9.77 7.86 -15.75
N PRO A 70 9.70 9.17 -16.05
CA PRO A 70 10.77 9.88 -16.74
C PRO A 70 12.13 9.64 -16.07
N SER A 71 13.15 9.31 -16.87
CA SER A 71 14.49 8.89 -16.42
C SER A 71 15.18 9.86 -15.45
N TRP A 72 14.71 11.11 -15.37
CA TRP A 72 15.18 12.13 -14.44
C TRP A 72 14.79 11.86 -12.98
N ILE A 73 13.68 11.16 -12.73
CA ILE A 73 13.21 10.80 -11.37
C ILE A 73 14.03 9.64 -10.79
N GLY A 74 14.56 8.77 -11.64
CA GLY A 74 15.40 7.63 -11.27
C GLY A 74 16.87 7.97 -11.05
N LYS A 75 17.29 9.23 -11.18
CA LYS A 75 18.70 9.62 -11.08
C LYS A 75 19.21 9.38 -9.64
N LYS A 76 19.95 8.30 -9.47
CA LYS A 76 20.61 7.93 -8.22
C LYS A 76 21.85 8.81 -8.00
N ASN A 77 22.06 9.25 -6.75
CA ASN A 77 23.30 9.91 -6.35
C ASN A 77 24.40 8.86 -6.08
N LYS A 78 25.63 9.30 -5.79
CA LYS A 78 26.85 8.49 -5.51
C LYS A 78 26.70 7.43 -4.41
N HIS A 79 25.61 7.45 -3.63
CA HIS A 79 25.29 6.49 -2.57
C HIS A 79 24.05 5.63 -2.92
N ASP A 80 23.74 5.45 -4.21
CA ASP A 80 22.56 4.72 -4.73
C ASP A 80 21.18 5.25 -4.28
N ALA A 81 21.13 6.36 -3.54
CA ALA A 81 19.90 7.02 -3.13
C ALA A 81 19.34 7.89 -4.26
N ALA A 82 18.10 7.62 -4.68
CA ALA A 82 17.35 8.47 -5.61
C ALA A 82 16.90 9.76 -4.92
N TRP A 83 17.76 10.78 -4.90
CA TRP A 83 17.50 12.07 -4.23
C TRP A 83 16.20 12.71 -4.71
N VAL A 84 15.92 12.65 -6.02
CA VAL A 84 14.70 13.22 -6.62
C VAL A 84 13.44 12.52 -6.09
N ALA A 85 13.47 11.20 -5.93
CA ALA A 85 12.38 10.42 -5.35
C ALA A 85 12.15 10.76 -3.87
N ILE A 86 13.22 10.96 -3.10
CA ILE A 86 13.14 11.37 -1.69
C ILE A 86 12.49 12.75 -1.59
N LEU A 87 12.98 13.73 -2.35
CA LEU A 87 12.44 15.09 -2.33
C LEU A 87 10.96 15.12 -2.76
N PHE A 88 10.62 14.37 -3.80
CA PHE A 88 9.23 14.25 -4.26
C PHE A 88 8.32 13.64 -3.19
N SER A 89 8.75 12.54 -2.55
CA SER A 89 8.01 11.92 -1.46
C SER A 89 7.85 12.84 -0.25
N ALA A 90 8.87 13.65 0.06
CA ALA A 90 8.84 14.60 1.16
C ALA A 90 7.87 15.77 0.88
N VAL A 91 7.85 16.30 -0.34
CA VAL A 91 6.91 17.36 -0.75
C VAL A 91 5.47 16.87 -0.68
N ILE A 92 5.17 15.68 -1.22
CA ILE A 92 3.83 15.10 -1.15
C ILE A 92 3.41 14.85 0.31
N SER A 93 4.31 14.29 1.12
CA SER A 93 4.03 14.05 2.54
C SER A 93 3.76 15.36 3.30
N SER A 94 4.48 16.43 2.97
CA SER A 94 4.29 17.76 3.57
C SER A 94 2.95 18.39 3.18
N ILE A 95 2.46 18.14 1.96
CA ILE A 95 1.13 18.59 1.55
C ILE A 95 0.05 17.77 2.28
N LEU A 96 0.25 16.44 2.38
CA LEU A 96 -0.73 15.53 2.93
C LEU A 96 -0.90 15.67 4.45
N ILE A 97 0.13 16.08 5.19
CA ILE A 97 0.05 16.30 6.65
C ILE A 97 -0.93 17.41 7.03
N THR A 98 -1.24 18.32 6.11
CA THR A 98 -2.22 19.40 6.31
C THR A 98 -3.67 18.88 6.30
N GLN A 99 -3.89 17.64 5.83
CA GLN A 99 -5.23 17.05 5.71
C GLN A 99 -5.67 16.32 6.99
N SER A 100 -6.98 16.07 7.13
CA SER A 100 -7.53 15.43 8.33
C SER A 100 -7.19 13.93 8.41
N TYR A 101 -6.96 13.43 9.62
CA TYR A 101 -6.66 12.01 9.84
C TYR A 101 -7.69 11.05 9.22
N PRO A 102 -9.02 11.23 9.37
CA PRO A 102 -10.01 10.35 8.73
C PRO A 102 -9.91 10.35 7.20
N PHE A 103 -9.54 11.49 6.60
CA PHE A 103 -9.32 11.60 5.17
C PHE A 103 -8.07 10.83 4.73
N LEU A 104 -6.95 10.95 5.46
CA LEU A 104 -5.74 10.17 5.20
C LEU A 104 -6.01 8.66 5.30
N VAL A 105 -6.75 8.24 6.34
CA VAL A 105 -7.15 6.82 6.52
C VAL A 105 -7.98 6.35 5.34
N SER A 106 -8.94 7.15 4.88
CA SER A 106 -9.75 6.79 3.70
C SER A 106 -8.87 6.68 2.45
N CYS A 107 -7.89 7.57 2.27
CA CYS A 107 -6.97 7.55 1.14
C CYS A 107 -6.09 6.28 1.12
N ILE A 108 -5.47 5.90 2.25
CA ILE A 108 -4.63 4.70 2.31
C ILE A 108 -5.46 3.43 2.10
N VAL A 109 -6.69 3.35 2.62
CA VAL A 109 -7.56 2.19 2.39
C VAL A 109 -7.93 2.10 0.91
N LEU A 110 -8.19 3.23 0.23
CA LEU A 110 -8.42 3.25 -1.21
C LEU A 110 -7.17 2.83 -2.01
N ALA A 111 -5.98 3.27 -1.60
CA ALA A 111 -4.73 2.87 -2.26
C ALA A 111 -4.47 1.37 -2.10
N SER A 112 -4.59 0.84 -0.88
CA SER A 112 -4.47 -0.59 -0.60
C SER A 112 -5.53 -1.41 -1.33
N PHE A 113 -6.75 -0.87 -1.48
CA PHE A 113 -7.81 -1.49 -2.25
C PHE A 113 -7.40 -1.71 -3.71
N VAL A 114 -6.94 -0.67 -4.40
CA VAL A 114 -6.49 -0.76 -5.80
C VAL A 114 -5.32 -1.74 -5.93
N GLN A 115 -4.38 -1.72 -5.00
CA GLN A 115 -3.25 -2.65 -4.95
C GLN A 115 -3.70 -4.10 -4.77
N TYR A 116 -4.59 -4.37 -3.81
CA TYR A 116 -5.05 -5.74 -3.52
C TYR A 116 -5.90 -6.31 -4.65
N VAL A 117 -6.79 -5.52 -5.26
CA VAL A 117 -7.56 -5.97 -6.43
C VAL A 117 -6.62 -6.35 -7.58
N SER A 118 -5.63 -5.51 -7.87
CA SER A 118 -4.63 -5.78 -8.92
C SER A 118 -3.86 -7.07 -8.65
N PHE A 119 -3.46 -7.31 -7.40
CA PHE A 119 -2.77 -8.54 -6.99
C PHE A 119 -3.67 -9.78 -7.11
N ILE A 120 -4.94 -9.70 -6.68
CA ILE A 120 -5.88 -10.81 -6.78
C ILE A 120 -6.13 -11.20 -8.24
N LEU A 121 -6.32 -10.21 -9.13
CA LEU A 121 -6.46 -10.45 -10.57
C LEU A 121 -5.20 -11.07 -11.18
N ALA A 122 -4.01 -10.60 -10.76
CA ALA A 122 -2.75 -11.19 -11.18
C ALA A 122 -2.64 -12.66 -10.76
N VAL A 123 -3.01 -13.00 -9.51
CA VAL A 123 -3.03 -14.39 -9.02
C VAL A 123 -3.99 -15.26 -9.83
N ILE A 124 -5.19 -14.77 -10.16
CA ILE A 124 -6.15 -15.51 -11.01
C ILE A 124 -5.55 -15.77 -12.39
N LYS A 125 -4.95 -14.75 -13.02
CA LYS A 125 -4.31 -14.87 -14.33
C LYS A 125 -3.12 -15.84 -14.29
N PHE A 126 -2.21 -15.70 -13.34
CA PHE A 126 -1.04 -16.58 -13.22
C PHE A 126 -1.43 -18.03 -12.96
N LYS A 127 -2.48 -18.27 -12.18
CA LYS A 127 -3.01 -19.61 -11.94
C LYS A 127 -3.69 -20.21 -13.17
N HIS A 128 -4.33 -19.38 -14.00
CA HIS A 128 -4.98 -19.83 -15.24
C HIS A 128 -3.96 -20.10 -16.36
N THR A 129 -2.93 -19.26 -16.52
CA THR A 129 -1.95 -19.39 -17.61
C THR A 129 -0.80 -20.37 -17.31
N ASN A 130 -0.68 -20.89 -16.08
CA ASN A 130 0.39 -21.81 -15.65
C ASN A 130 1.82 -21.31 -15.95
N GLU A 131 2.04 -19.99 -16.07
CA GLU A 131 3.34 -19.44 -16.50
C GLU A 131 4.44 -19.54 -15.43
N PHE A 132 4.07 -19.87 -14.19
CA PHE A 132 5.01 -20.24 -13.14
C PHE A 132 4.59 -21.57 -12.51
N PRO A 133 5.23 -22.70 -12.85
CA PRO A 133 5.01 -23.96 -12.13
C PRO A 133 5.53 -23.76 -10.70
N ASN A 134 4.60 -23.47 -9.78
CA ASN A 134 4.89 -23.33 -8.36
C ASN A 134 5.47 -24.66 -7.82
N HIS A 135 6.80 -24.73 -7.73
CA HIS A 135 7.52 -25.68 -6.87
C HIS A 135 7.51 -25.22 -5.39
N GLY A 136 6.76 -24.16 -5.05
CA GLY A 136 6.60 -23.61 -3.70
C GLY A 136 5.16 -23.64 -3.18
N PHE A 137 4.80 -22.65 -2.35
CA PHE A 137 3.51 -22.59 -1.66
C PHE A 137 2.33 -22.43 -2.64
N LYS A 138 1.39 -23.38 -2.62
CA LYS A 138 0.11 -23.30 -3.33
C LYS A 138 -0.98 -22.83 -2.36
N LEU A 139 -1.82 -21.88 -2.77
CA LEU A 139 -2.92 -21.40 -1.95
C LEU A 139 -3.90 -22.55 -1.62
N PRO A 140 -4.10 -22.91 -0.33
CA PRO A 140 -5.14 -23.85 0.06
C PRO A 140 -6.50 -23.20 -0.21
N GLY A 141 -7.35 -23.82 -1.03
CA GLY A 141 -8.66 -23.27 -1.43
C GLY A 141 -8.75 -22.73 -2.85
N GLY A 142 -7.63 -22.65 -3.58
CA GLY A 142 -7.69 -22.42 -5.02
C GLY A 142 -8.31 -21.07 -5.42
N TYR A 143 -9.43 -21.09 -6.16
CA TYR A 143 -10.09 -19.88 -6.69
C TYR A 143 -11.13 -19.27 -5.74
N THR A 144 -11.54 -19.99 -4.68
CA THR A 144 -12.59 -19.50 -3.77
C THR A 144 -12.11 -18.31 -2.93
N ILE A 145 -10.86 -18.34 -2.46
CA ILE A 145 -10.25 -17.25 -1.69
C ILE A 145 -10.16 -15.95 -2.52
N PRO A 146 -9.62 -15.95 -3.76
CA PRO A 146 -9.65 -14.78 -4.64
C PRO A 146 -11.05 -14.18 -4.86
N ILE A 147 -12.06 -15.03 -5.09
CA ILE A 147 -13.43 -14.58 -5.38
C ILE A 147 -14.06 -13.93 -4.15
N LEU A 148 -13.91 -14.55 -2.97
CA LEU A 148 -14.39 -13.97 -1.71
C LEU A 148 -13.68 -12.64 -1.41
N ALA A 149 -12.37 -12.56 -1.62
CA ALA A 149 -11.62 -11.33 -1.45
C ALA A 149 -12.14 -10.22 -2.39
N LEU A 150 -12.38 -10.52 -3.66
CA LEU A 150 -12.98 -9.56 -4.62
C LEU A 150 -14.38 -9.09 -4.19
N MET A 151 -15.20 -9.99 -3.65
CA MET A 151 -16.55 -9.65 -3.18
C MET A 151 -16.50 -8.68 -1.98
N ILE A 152 -15.66 -8.98 -0.98
CA ILE A 152 -15.46 -8.12 0.20
C ILE A 152 -14.87 -6.77 -0.23
N SER A 153 -13.90 -6.81 -1.15
CA SER A 153 -13.35 -5.64 -1.80
C SER A 153 -14.47 -4.77 -2.40
N CYS A 154 -15.32 -5.32 -3.27
CA CYS A 154 -16.42 -4.59 -3.90
C CYS A 154 -17.33 -3.92 -2.86
N TYR A 155 -17.61 -4.61 -1.75
CA TYR A 155 -18.39 -4.06 -0.63
C TYR A 155 -17.69 -2.91 0.12
N MET A 156 -16.37 -2.93 0.25
CA MET A 156 -15.67 -1.78 0.87
C MET A 156 -15.76 -0.52 0.01
N VAL A 157 -15.81 -0.64 -1.32
CA VAL A 157 -15.88 0.52 -2.23
C VAL A 157 -17.15 1.35 -1.98
N THR A 158 -18.27 0.71 -1.66
CA THR A 158 -19.54 1.41 -1.46
C THR A 158 -19.57 2.27 -0.19
N ASN A 159 -18.59 2.12 0.71
CA ASN A 159 -18.52 2.86 1.97
C ASN A 159 -17.61 4.12 1.90
N PHE A 160 -16.97 4.40 0.77
CA PHE A 160 -16.06 5.55 0.68
C PHE A 160 -16.76 6.88 0.50
N THR A 161 -16.15 7.93 1.07
CA THR A 161 -16.59 9.32 0.88
C THR A 161 -16.26 9.78 -0.55
N TRP A 162 -17.17 10.56 -1.16
CA TRP A 162 -17.01 11.10 -2.52
C TRP A 162 -15.67 11.81 -2.75
N LYS A 163 -15.16 12.55 -1.75
CA LYS A 163 -13.86 13.23 -1.79
C LYS A 163 -12.69 12.26 -1.96
N THR A 164 -12.73 11.11 -1.29
CA THR A 164 -11.68 10.09 -1.36
C THR A 164 -11.68 9.42 -2.73
N ILE A 165 -12.88 9.10 -3.25
CA ILE A 165 -13.03 8.53 -4.60
C ILE A 165 -12.49 9.51 -5.64
N LEU A 166 -12.82 10.80 -5.54
CA LEU A 166 -12.34 11.82 -6.48
C LEU A 166 -10.82 11.90 -6.50
N VAL A 167 -10.16 11.92 -5.33
CA VAL A 167 -8.68 11.89 -5.27
C VAL A 167 -8.13 10.59 -5.85
N GLY A 168 -8.74 9.45 -5.55
CA GLY A 168 -8.36 8.16 -6.12
C GLY A 168 -8.45 8.15 -7.65
N VAL A 169 -9.52 8.70 -8.22
CA VAL A 169 -9.72 8.82 -9.68
C VAL A 169 -8.70 9.78 -10.28
N VAL A 170 -8.44 10.93 -9.65
CA VAL A 170 -7.43 11.90 -10.14
C VAL A 170 -6.04 11.25 -10.17
N VAL A 171 -5.65 10.54 -9.10
CA VAL A 171 -4.38 9.82 -9.05
C VAL A 171 -4.34 8.70 -10.09
N GLY A 172 -5.43 7.96 -10.28
CA GLY A 172 -5.53 6.91 -11.29
C GLY A 172 -5.43 7.45 -12.73
N VAL A 173 -6.08 8.58 -13.02
CA VAL A 173 -6.00 9.25 -14.32
C VAL A 173 -4.60 9.80 -14.54
N LEU A 174 -3.98 10.44 -13.54
CA LEU A 174 -2.59 10.89 -13.63
C LEU A 174 -1.66 9.71 -13.90
N ALA A 175 -1.83 8.58 -13.22
CA ALA A 175 -1.06 7.37 -13.46
C ALA A 175 -1.24 6.84 -14.89
N ALA A 176 -2.47 6.80 -15.40
CA ALA A 176 -2.77 6.40 -16.77
C ALA A 176 -2.14 7.35 -17.80
N VAL A 177 -2.24 8.67 -17.57
CA VAL A 177 -1.63 9.69 -18.44
C VAL A 177 -0.11 9.56 -18.43
N THR A 178 0.52 9.39 -17.26
CA THR A 178 1.96 9.14 -17.19
C THR A 178 2.34 7.87 -17.92
N TYR A 179 1.56 6.79 -17.80
CA TYR A 179 1.80 5.55 -18.51
C TYR A 179 1.69 5.71 -20.03
N PHE A 180 0.74 6.50 -20.53
CA PHE A 180 0.63 6.80 -21.97
C PHE A 180 1.72 7.74 -22.49
N PHE A 181 2.23 8.66 -21.67
CA PHE A 181 3.30 9.58 -22.06
C PHE A 181 4.70 8.97 -21.97
N ILE A 182 4.84 7.85 -21.27
CA ILE A 182 6.07 7.08 -21.27
C ILE A 182 6.15 6.36 -22.60
N GLU A 183 7.08 6.80 -23.44
CA GLU A 183 7.46 6.06 -24.63
C GLU A 183 7.78 4.62 -24.23
N LYS A 184 7.05 3.71 -24.87
CA LYS A 184 7.18 2.27 -24.73
C LYS A 184 8.63 1.91 -25.03
N ASP A 185 9.44 1.72 -23.98
CA ASP A 185 10.85 1.36 -24.14
C ASP A 185 10.91 -0.12 -24.55
N GLU A 186 10.71 -0.38 -25.85
CA GLU A 186 10.65 -1.71 -26.46
C GLU A 186 11.87 -2.56 -26.10
N LYS A 187 13.01 -1.94 -25.78
CA LYS A 187 14.24 -2.62 -25.37
C LYS A 187 14.15 -3.21 -23.95
N ALA A 188 13.45 -2.54 -23.02
CA ALA A 188 13.21 -3.05 -21.67
C ALA A 188 12.18 -4.19 -21.66
N GLU A 189 11.10 -4.05 -22.46
CA GLU A 189 10.11 -5.12 -22.67
C GLU A 189 10.75 -6.36 -23.31
N GLN A 190 11.60 -6.21 -24.33
CA GLN A 190 12.31 -7.33 -24.97
C GLN A 190 13.24 -8.05 -24.00
N LYS A 191 13.94 -7.34 -23.12
CA LYS A 191 14.85 -7.93 -22.12
C LYS A 191 14.09 -8.69 -21.03
N HIS A 192 12.94 -8.16 -20.59
CA HIS A 192 12.04 -8.84 -19.65
C HIS A 192 11.40 -10.10 -20.28
N GLN A 193 10.96 -10.01 -21.53
CA GLN A 193 10.44 -11.17 -22.28
C GLN A 193 11.51 -12.24 -22.49
N GLN A 194 12.76 -11.86 -22.78
CA GLN A 194 13.88 -12.80 -22.87
C GLN A 194 14.22 -13.45 -21.52
N TYR A 195 14.13 -12.73 -20.41
CA TYR A 195 14.30 -13.29 -19.07
C TYR A 195 13.19 -14.29 -18.73
N LEU A 196 11.92 -13.93 -18.98
CA LEU A 196 10.78 -14.83 -18.79
C LEU A 196 10.89 -16.07 -19.69
N ALA A 197 11.35 -15.92 -20.93
CA ALA A 197 11.61 -17.04 -21.83
C ALA A 197 12.74 -17.96 -21.34
N LYS A 198 13.78 -17.42 -20.69
CA LYS A 198 14.82 -18.22 -20.04
C LYS A 198 14.30 -18.97 -18.81
N MET A 199 13.42 -18.35 -18.02
CA MET A 199 12.78 -19.00 -16.87
C MET A 199 11.77 -20.07 -17.29
N ARG A 200 11.10 -19.92 -18.44
CA ARG A 200 10.19 -20.95 -19.01
C ARG A 200 10.91 -22.19 -19.55
N LYS A 201 12.21 -22.08 -19.87
CA LYS A 201 13.02 -23.20 -20.41
C LYS A 201 13.75 -24.02 -19.34
N LYS A 202 13.61 -23.66 -18.06
CA LYS A 202 14.30 -24.30 -16.94
C LYS A 202 13.29 -24.97 -16.02
#